data_AF-A0A5B8L4T2-F1
#
_entry.id   AF-A0A5B8L4T2-F1
#
_cell.length_a   1.000
_cell.length_b   1.000
_cell.length_c   1.000
_cell.angle_alpha   90.00
_cell.angle_beta   90.00
_cell.angle_gamma   90.00
#
_symmetry.space_group_name_H-M   'P 1'
#
loop_
_entity.id
_entity.type
_entity.pdbx_description
1 polymer ?
#
loop_
_entity_poly.entity_id
_entity_poly.type
_entity_poly.pdbx_seq_one_letter_code
_entity_poly.pdbx_strand_id
1 'polypeptide(L)'
;MRAIHFVSGAVLTLALPAAGQAGVGENYGSRDPVACPQVEGAGPTLDEAVELFRCTNEIEASHLFLVDDVRLQIGKSRPFQDGDNYPEIDRALAVFPIRGAWTEHQCTNIKTFPGAAPASCRVFDKTNGSGICYRTTFGDWRCQMSGASANLRPGWFEPPR
;
A
#
# COMPACT_ATOMS: atom_id res chain seq x y z
N MET A 1 -11.66 5.79 -58.79
CA MET A 1 -11.84 6.16 -57.37
C MET A 1 -11.27 5.02 -56.53
N ARG A 2 -10.14 5.23 -55.83
CA ARG A 2 -9.49 4.22 -54.99
C ARG A 2 -9.97 4.41 -53.55
N ALA A 3 -10.61 3.39 -52.99
CA ALA A 3 -10.98 3.36 -51.58
C ALA A 3 -9.75 3.04 -50.73
N ILE A 4 -9.46 3.89 -49.74
CA ILE A 4 -8.40 3.68 -48.74
C ILE A 4 -9.07 3.02 -47.53
N HIS A 5 -8.70 1.78 -47.24
CA HIS A 5 -9.09 1.09 -46.02
C HIS A 5 -8.19 1.57 -44.87
N PHE A 6 -8.79 2.19 -43.85
CA PHE A 6 -8.14 2.44 -42.56
C PHE A 6 -8.22 1.16 -41.73
N VAL A 7 -7.06 0.54 -41.47
CA VAL A 7 -6.95 -0.53 -40.47
C VAL A 7 -6.75 0.15 -39.11
N SER A 8 -7.78 0.08 -38.25
CA SER A 8 -7.65 0.47 -36.84
C SER A 8 -6.75 -0.54 -36.13
N GLY A 9 -5.53 -0.12 -35.79
CA GLY A 9 -4.69 -0.84 -34.86
C GLY A 9 -5.20 -0.63 -33.44
N ALA A 10 -5.69 -1.68 -32.80
CA ALA A 10 -5.93 -1.69 -31.37
C ALA A 10 -4.58 -1.65 -30.65
N VAL A 11 -4.26 -0.51 -30.03
CA VAL A 11 -3.11 -0.39 -29.13
C VAL A 11 -3.51 -1.05 -27.81
N LEU A 12 -3.04 -2.28 -27.60
CA LEU A 12 -3.16 -2.97 -26.32
C LEU A 12 -2.14 -2.33 -25.36
N THR A 13 -2.52 -1.28 -24.64
CA THR A 13 -1.74 -0.78 -23.50
C THR A 13 -1.80 -1.83 -22.39
N LEU A 14 -0.75 -2.65 -22.31
CA LEU A 14 -0.45 -3.40 -21.09
C LEU A 14 -0.21 -2.37 -19.98
N ALA A 15 -1.23 -2.13 -19.16
CA ALA A 15 -1.04 -1.44 -17.88
C ALA A 15 -0.14 -2.35 -17.04
N LEU A 16 1.14 -2.01 -16.96
CA LEU A 16 2.01 -2.60 -15.96
C LEU A 16 1.41 -2.25 -14.60
N PRO A 17 1.15 -3.23 -13.71
CA PRO A 17 0.82 -2.90 -12.32
C PRO A 17 1.92 -1.98 -11.80
N ALA A 18 1.55 -0.96 -11.02
CA ALA A 18 2.50 -0.09 -10.36
C ALA A 18 3.57 -0.97 -9.70
N ALA A 19 4.78 -0.94 -10.26
CA ALA A 19 5.83 -1.83 -9.82
C ALA A 19 6.09 -1.48 -8.35
N GLY A 20 5.81 -2.42 -7.45
CA GLY A 20 6.34 -2.35 -6.09
C GLY A 20 7.86 -2.13 -6.19
N GLN A 21 8.48 -1.60 -5.13
CA GLN A 21 9.92 -1.31 -5.15
C GLN A 21 10.77 -2.59 -5.15
N ALA A 22 10.75 -3.30 -6.28
CA ALA A 22 11.42 -4.58 -6.46
C ALA A 22 12.93 -4.44 -6.30
N GLY A 23 13.53 -5.39 -5.58
CA GLY A 23 14.95 -5.44 -5.24
C GLY A 23 15.35 -4.56 -4.05
N VAL A 24 14.47 -3.72 -3.50
CA VAL A 24 14.83 -2.86 -2.36
C VAL A 24 15.05 -3.66 -1.09
N GLY A 25 14.29 -4.74 -0.86
CA GLY A 25 14.36 -5.57 0.34
C GLY A 25 15.75 -6.15 0.60
N GLU A 26 16.53 -6.39 -0.45
CA GLU A 26 17.92 -6.86 -0.35
C GLU A 26 18.81 -5.91 0.46
N ASN A 27 18.54 -4.60 0.40
CA ASN A 27 19.29 -3.60 1.17
C ASN A 27 19.00 -3.65 2.67
N TYR A 28 17.96 -4.38 3.08
CA TYR A 28 17.46 -4.45 4.45
C TYR A 28 17.48 -5.88 5.02
N GLY A 29 17.77 -6.88 4.18
CA GLY A 29 17.69 -8.30 4.54
C GLY A 29 16.26 -8.82 4.62
N SER A 30 15.35 -8.22 3.85
CA SER A 30 13.90 -8.46 3.88
C SER A 30 13.34 -8.85 2.52
N ARG A 31 12.05 -9.17 2.48
CA ARG A 31 11.26 -9.12 1.24
C ARG A 31 11.10 -7.69 0.72
N ASP A 32 10.69 -7.58 -0.54
CA ASP A 32 10.31 -6.32 -1.16
C ASP A 32 8.91 -5.85 -0.71
N PRO A 33 8.62 -4.54 -0.83
CA PRO A 33 7.27 -4.02 -0.79
C PRO A 33 6.33 -4.72 -1.79
N VAL A 34 5.11 -5.03 -1.38
CA VAL A 34 4.12 -5.64 -2.27
C VAL A 34 3.66 -4.63 -3.33
N ALA A 35 3.56 -5.07 -4.57
CA ALA A 35 3.00 -4.26 -5.66
C ALA A 35 1.50 -4.05 -5.48
N CYS A 36 0.99 -2.87 -5.84
CA CYS A 36 -0.44 -2.61 -5.73
C CYS A 36 -1.24 -3.39 -6.76
N PRO A 37 -2.29 -4.14 -6.35
CA PRO A 37 -3.16 -4.82 -7.29
C PRO A 37 -3.98 -3.81 -8.09
N GLN A 38 -4.38 -4.22 -9.30
CA GLN A 38 -5.43 -3.52 -10.03
C GLN A 38 -6.79 -3.97 -9.47
N VAL A 39 -7.58 -3.02 -9.02
CA VAL A 39 -8.90 -3.27 -8.43
C VAL A 39 -9.96 -2.69 -9.35
N GLU A 40 -10.85 -3.56 -9.79
CA GLU A 40 -11.93 -3.21 -10.70
C GLU A 40 -13.23 -2.88 -9.94
N GLY A 41 -14.10 -2.10 -10.58
CA GLY A 41 -15.42 -1.79 -10.02
C GLY A 41 -15.45 -0.59 -9.06
N ALA A 42 -16.55 -0.51 -8.29
CA ALA A 42 -16.92 0.68 -7.51
C ALA A 42 -16.28 0.76 -6.12
N GLY A 43 -15.56 -0.28 -5.69
CA GLY A 43 -14.88 -0.36 -4.39
C GLY A 43 -14.20 -1.71 -4.19
N PRO A 44 -13.16 -1.77 -3.32
CA PRO A 44 -12.44 -3.00 -3.07
C PRO A 44 -13.24 -3.99 -2.21
N THR A 45 -13.03 -5.28 -2.46
CA THR A 45 -13.34 -6.36 -1.52
C THR A 45 -12.42 -6.30 -0.29
N LEU A 46 -12.70 -7.12 0.72
CA LEU A 46 -11.87 -7.16 1.93
C LEU A 46 -10.41 -7.55 1.62
N ASP A 47 -10.22 -8.58 0.80
CA ASP A 47 -8.87 -9.08 0.47
C ASP A 47 -8.12 -8.06 -0.39
N GLU A 48 -8.79 -7.44 -1.37
CA GLU A 48 -8.22 -6.33 -2.15
C GLU A 48 -7.84 -5.14 -1.25
N ALA A 49 -8.67 -4.78 -0.26
CA ALA A 49 -8.36 -3.70 0.66
C ALA A 49 -7.15 -4.00 1.57
N VAL A 50 -6.96 -5.26 1.95
CA VAL A 50 -5.76 -5.70 2.68
C VAL A 50 -4.51 -5.53 1.81
N GLU A 51 -4.54 -6.01 0.56
CA GLU A 51 -3.39 -5.87 -0.35
C GLU A 51 -3.11 -4.42 -0.74
N LEU A 52 -4.16 -3.63 -0.98
CA LEU A 52 -4.05 -2.18 -1.19
C LEU A 52 -3.46 -1.47 0.03
N PHE A 53 -3.87 -1.86 1.24
CA PHE A 53 -3.30 -1.30 2.47
C PHE A 53 -1.81 -1.63 2.58
N ARG A 54 -1.42 -2.88 2.29
CA ARG A 54 0.00 -3.27 2.28
C ARG A 54 0.78 -2.45 1.27
N CYS A 55 0.44 -2.53 -0.01
CA CYS A 55 1.22 -1.84 -1.06
C CYS A 55 1.27 -0.31 -0.87
N THR A 56 0.25 0.31 -0.28
CA THR A 56 0.23 1.77 -0.05
C THR A 56 1.13 2.18 1.12
N ASN A 57 1.34 1.29 2.10
CA ASN A 57 2.09 1.60 3.33
C ASN A 57 3.47 0.95 3.37
N GLU A 58 3.75 0.00 2.48
CA GLU A 58 5.08 -0.55 2.30
C GLU A 58 5.90 0.34 1.37
N ILE A 59 6.86 1.07 1.95
CA ILE A 59 7.61 2.08 1.22
C ILE A 59 9.04 2.16 1.75
N GLU A 60 9.99 2.37 0.83
CA GLU A 60 11.33 2.81 1.19
C GLU A 60 11.37 4.34 1.31
N ALA A 61 11.77 4.82 2.48
CA ALA A 61 12.06 6.22 2.74
C ALA A 61 13.38 6.32 3.54
N SER A 62 13.35 6.90 4.75
CA SER A 62 14.51 6.85 5.66
C SER A 62 14.79 5.43 6.16
N HIS A 63 13.77 4.58 6.20
CA HIS A 63 13.78 3.16 6.53
C HIS A 63 12.95 2.42 5.48
N LEU A 64 13.09 1.10 5.44
CA LEU A 64 12.09 0.27 4.76
C LEU A 64 10.95 -0.02 5.73
N PHE A 65 9.75 0.40 5.36
CA PHE A 65 8.52 0.09 6.08
C PHE A 65 7.86 -1.12 5.44
N LEU A 66 7.59 -2.16 6.24
CA LEU A 66 6.83 -3.35 5.82
C LEU A 66 5.65 -3.57 6.77
N VAL A 67 4.55 -4.15 6.27
CA VAL A 67 3.38 -4.44 7.11
C VAL A 67 2.94 -5.90 6.97
N ASP A 68 2.66 -6.51 8.12
CA ASP A 68 2.16 -7.88 8.24
C ASP A 68 0.96 -7.93 9.22
N ASP A 69 0.33 -9.10 9.36
CA ASP A 69 -0.80 -9.37 10.26
C ASP A 69 -1.97 -8.36 10.14
N VAL A 70 -2.21 -7.88 8.92
CA VAL A 70 -3.25 -6.88 8.64
C VAL A 70 -4.63 -7.47 8.92
N ARG A 71 -5.34 -6.86 9.86
CA ARG A 71 -6.75 -7.15 10.18
C ARG A 71 -7.56 -5.92 9.88
N LEU A 72 -8.42 -6.01 8.86
CA LEU A 72 -9.16 -4.87 8.33
C LEU A 72 -10.67 -5.14 8.37
N GLN A 73 -11.46 -4.07 8.54
CA GLN A 73 -12.90 -4.07 8.34
C GLN A 73 -13.26 -2.91 7.41
N ILE A 74 -14.16 -3.16 6.45
CA ILE A 74 -14.67 -2.15 5.52
C ILE A 74 -16.08 -1.73 5.97
N GLY A 75 -16.27 -0.44 6.17
CA GLY A 75 -17.56 0.18 6.42
C GLY A 75 -18.34 0.46 5.12
N LYS A 76 -19.61 0.82 5.27
CA LYS A 76 -20.43 1.23 4.13
C LYS A 76 -19.83 2.46 3.44
N SER A 77 -19.85 2.48 2.11
CA SER A 77 -19.41 3.64 1.33
C SER A 77 -20.18 4.90 1.71
N ARG A 78 -19.49 6.04 1.61
CA ARG A 78 -20.05 7.37 1.82
C ARG A 78 -19.42 8.37 0.85
N PRO A 79 -20.07 9.52 0.60
CA PRO A 79 -19.44 10.62 -0.12
C PRO A 79 -18.14 11.08 0.58
N PHE A 80 -17.22 11.63 -0.21
CA PHE A 80 -16.04 12.36 0.28
C PHE A 80 -16.47 13.47 1.26
N GLN A 81 -15.64 13.70 2.28
CA GLN A 81 -15.76 14.78 3.24
C GLN A 81 -14.41 15.49 3.36
N ASP A 82 -14.38 16.78 3.72
CA ASP A 82 -13.15 17.58 3.75
C ASP A 82 -12.04 17.01 4.65
N GLY A 83 -12.39 16.14 5.61
CA GLY A 83 -11.42 15.41 6.45
C GLY A 83 -10.67 14.26 5.76
N ASP A 84 -11.11 13.82 4.57
CA ASP A 84 -10.56 12.68 3.82
C ASP A 84 -9.35 13.06 2.94
N ASN A 85 -8.58 14.07 3.33
CA ASN A 85 -7.62 14.73 2.44
C ASN A 85 -6.32 13.91 2.26
N TYR A 86 -6.39 12.84 1.47
CA TYR A 86 -5.25 12.06 1.02
C TYR A 86 -4.73 12.54 -0.35
N PRO A 87 -3.44 12.33 -0.67
CA PRO A 87 -2.90 12.66 -1.99
C PRO A 87 -3.67 11.96 -3.12
N GLU A 88 -3.92 12.72 -4.18
CA GLU A 88 -4.54 12.27 -5.45
C GLU A 88 -5.97 11.75 -5.32
N ILE A 89 -6.61 11.86 -4.16
CA ILE A 89 -8.00 11.41 -3.97
C ILE A 89 -8.94 12.09 -4.95
N ASP A 90 -9.78 11.30 -5.62
CA ASP A 90 -10.88 11.84 -6.42
C ASP A 90 -12.05 12.22 -5.51
N ARG A 91 -12.19 13.52 -5.29
CA ARG A 91 -13.21 14.11 -4.41
C ARG A 91 -14.63 13.97 -4.98
N ALA A 92 -14.79 13.61 -6.25
CA ALA A 92 -16.10 13.36 -6.86
C ALA A 92 -16.62 11.94 -6.58
N LEU A 93 -15.77 11.04 -6.07
CA LEU A 93 -16.10 9.63 -5.84
C LEU A 93 -16.35 9.33 -4.36
N ALA A 94 -17.04 8.21 -4.13
CA ALA A 94 -17.27 7.71 -2.78
C ALA A 94 -15.99 7.12 -2.18
N VAL A 95 -15.89 7.18 -0.85
CA VAL A 95 -14.83 6.56 -0.06
C VAL A 95 -15.41 5.44 0.80
N PHE A 96 -14.55 4.50 1.16
CA PHE A 96 -14.91 3.35 2.00
C PHE A 96 -14.17 3.46 3.32
N PRO A 97 -14.84 3.80 4.44
CA PRO A 97 -14.20 3.83 5.75
C PRO A 97 -13.60 2.47 6.09
N ILE A 98 -12.39 2.47 6.63
CA ILE A 98 -11.73 1.26 7.12
C ILE A 98 -11.24 1.44 8.55
N ARG A 99 -11.16 0.34 9.29
CA ARG A 99 -10.52 0.27 10.59
C ARG A 99 -9.83 -1.06 10.80
N GLY A 100 -8.84 -1.09 11.68
CA GLY A 100 -8.06 -2.30 11.83
C GLY A 100 -6.88 -2.24 12.79
N ALA A 101 -6.06 -3.27 12.67
CA ALA A 101 -4.80 -3.44 13.37
C ALA A 101 -3.79 -4.13 12.43
N TRP A 102 -2.51 -3.85 12.59
CA TRP A 102 -1.43 -4.46 11.80
C TRP A 102 -0.13 -4.47 12.58
N THR A 103 0.84 -5.22 12.10
CA THR A 103 2.24 -5.17 12.54
C THR A 103 3.01 -4.31 11.55
N GLU A 104 3.72 -3.29 12.02
CA GLU A 104 4.61 -2.45 11.20
C GLU A 104 6.08 -2.75 11.55
N HIS A 105 6.87 -3.01 10.53
CA HIS A 105 8.31 -3.22 10.61
C HIS A 105 9.01 -2.00 10.04
N GLN A 106 9.91 -1.41 10.82
CA GLN A 106 10.77 -0.31 10.39
C GLN A 106 12.21 -0.82 10.34
N CYS A 107 12.70 -1.11 9.15
CA CYS A 107 13.96 -1.80 8.93
C CYS A 107 15.08 -0.84 8.52
N THR A 108 16.26 -1.07 9.10
CA THR A 108 17.47 -0.30 8.84
C THR A 108 18.23 -0.87 7.65
N ASN A 109 18.75 0.00 6.79
CA ASN A 109 19.55 -0.41 5.64
C ASN A 109 20.87 -1.04 6.11
N ILE A 110 21.04 -2.34 5.85
CA ILE A 110 22.22 -3.11 6.28
C ILE A 110 23.46 -2.81 5.43
N LYS A 111 23.29 -2.29 4.20
CA LYS A 111 24.43 -1.87 3.36
C LYS A 111 25.07 -0.58 3.89
N THR A 112 24.26 0.33 4.44
CA THR A 112 24.76 1.57 5.07
C THR A 112 25.16 1.36 6.53
N PHE A 113 24.49 0.44 7.23
CA PHE A 113 24.78 0.10 8.63
C PHE A 113 25.04 -1.41 8.80
N PRO A 114 26.24 -1.91 8.45
CA PRO A 114 26.55 -3.35 8.48
C PRO A 114 26.32 -4.04 9.82
N GLY A 115 26.44 -3.30 10.93
CA GLY A 115 26.18 -3.82 12.28
C GLY A 115 24.70 -4.08 12.61
N ALA A 116 23.77 -3.71 11.71
CA ALA A 116 22.34 -3.95 11.90
C ALA A 116 21.90 -5.39 11.54
N ALA A 117 22.75 -6.18 10.87
CA ALA A 117 22.43 -7.56 10.56
C ALA A 117 22.63 -8.49 11.78
N PRO A 118 21.82 -9.56 11.95
CA PRO A 118 20.67 -9.96 11.13
C PRO A 118 19.33 -9.35 11.57
N ALA A 119 19.31 -8.59 12.67
CA ALA A 119 18.11 -8.02 13.27
C ALA A 119 18.06 -6.50 13.04
N SER A 120 17.59 -6.09 11.86
CA SER A 120 17.62 -4.69 11.42
C SER A 120 16.31 -3.93 11.65
N CYS A 121 15.27 -4.57 12.17
CA CYS A 121 13.93 -3.99 12.26
C CYS A 121 13.45 -3.71 13.68
N ARG A 122 12.80 -2.55 13.84
CA ARG A 122 11.92 -2.23 14.96
C ARG A 122 10.50 -2.65 14.60
N VAL A 123 9.80 -3.29 15.53
CA VAL A 123 8.45 -3.82 15.28
C VAL A 123 7.44 -3.09 16.16
N PHE A 124 6.36 -2.63 15.53
CA PHE A 124 5.28 -1.91 16.19
C PHE A 124 3.96 -2.65 15.98
N ASP A 125 3.30 -3.00 17.08
CA ASP A 125 1.93 -3.47 17.06
C ASP A 125 1.00 -2.26 16.99
N LYS A 126 0.31 -2.11 15.85
CA LYS A 126 -0.60 -1.00 15.57
C LYS A 126 -2.02 -1.47 15.84
N THR A 127 -2.70 -0.80 16.75
CA THR A 127 -4.09 -1.13 17.13
C THR A 127 -4.99 0.08 16.99
N ASN A 128 -6.28 -0.16 16.73
CA ASN A 128 -7.31 0.88 16.60
C ASN A 128 -7.02 1.90 15.48
N GLY A 129 -6.42 1.46 14.38
CA GLY A 129 -6.25 2.32 13.22
C GLY A 129 -7.59 2.58 12.53
N SER A 130 -7.70 3.76 11.93
CA SER A 130 -8.86 4.17 11.15
C SER A 130 -8.42 4.93 9.91
N GLY A 131 -9.18 4.81 8.83
CA GLY A 131 -8.95 5.59 7.63
C GLY A 131 -9.94 5.25 6.54
N ILE A 132 -9.49 5.27 5.30
CA ILE A 132 -10.35 5.05 4.13
C ILE A 132 -9.62 4.26 3.04
N CYS A 133 -10.39 3.53 2.25
CA CYS A 133 -10.05 3.20 0.88
C CYS A 133 -10.69 4.22 -0.07
N TYR A 134 -9.91 4.70 -1.03
CA TYR A 134 -10.31 5.75 -1.94
C TYR A 134 -9.75 5.50 -3.34
N ARG A 135 -10.43 6.04 -4.35
CA ARG A 135 -9.97 6.03 -5.73
C ARG A 135 -9.22 7.32 -6.02
N THR A 136 -8.10 7.23 -6.71
CA THR A 136 -7.33 8.38 -7.17
C THR A 136 -7.97 9.00 -8.41
N THR A 137 -7.58 10.22 -8.75
CA THR A 137 -7.98 10.89 -10.01
C THR A 137 -7.46 10.16 -11.27
N PHE A 138 -6.53 9.22 -11.12
CA PHE A 138 -6.02 8.36 -12.19
C PHE A 138 -6.76 7.02 -12.30
N GLY A 139 -7.68 6.74 -11.38
CA GLY A 139 -8.49 5.54 -11.38
C GLY A 139 -7.96 4.39 -10.52
N ASP A 140 -6.78 4.53 -9.92
CA ASP A 140 -6.21 3.53 -9.01
C ASP A 140 -6.88 3.58 -7.64
N TRP A 141 -7.01 2.42 -6.99
CA TRP A 141 -7.43 2.35 -5.58
C TRP A 141 -6.25 2.44 -4.63
N ARG A 142 -6.48 3.02 -3.45
CA ARG A 142 -5.54 3.05 -2.32
C ARG A 142 -6.29 2.86 -1.01
N CYS A 143 -5.64 2.25 -0.02
CA CYS A 143 -6.19 2.11 1.33
C CYS A 143 -5.15 2.58 2.35
N GLN A 144 -5.54 3.51 3.22
CA GLN A 144 -4.66 4.03 4.27
C GLN A 144 -5.39 4.12 5.61
N MET A 145 -4.66 3.80 6.68
CA MET A 145 -5.11 3.99 8.05
C MET A 145 -4.10 4.84 8.81
N SER A 146 -4.60 5.72 9.65
CA SER A 146 -3.81 6.53 10.59
C SER A 146 -4.44 6.46 11.98
N GLY A 147 -3.87 7.20 12.94
CA GLY A 147 -4.41 7.30 14.30
C GLY A 147 -4.31 6.01 15.13
N ALA A 148 -3.59 4.99 14.65
CA ALA A 148 -3.37 3.77 15.41
C ALA A 148 -2.49 4.03 16.63
N SER A 149 -2.86 3.44 17.77
CA SER A 149 -1.95 3.31 18.90
C SER A 149 -0.81 2.37 18.51
N ALA A 150 0.43 2.78 18.77
CA ALA A 150 1.62 2.03 18.41
C ALA A 150 2.34 1.52 19.66
N ASN A 151 2.42 0.21 19.81
CA ASN A 151 3.21 -0.42 20.87
C ASN A 151 4.49 -0.97 20.26
N LEU A 152 5.63 -0.39 20.64
CA LEU A 152 6.92 -0.91 20.23
C LEU A 152 7.21 -2.23 20.96
N ARG A 153 7.55 -3.28 20.20
CA ARG A 153 8.07 -4.52 20.77
C ARG A 153 9.52 -4.30 21.26
N PRO A 154 9.89 -4.76 22.47
CA PRO A 154 11.27 -4.64 22.95
C PRO A 154 12.25 -5.42 22.08
N GLY A 155 13.36 -4.77 21.70
CA GLY A 155 14.46 -5.39 20.96
C GLY A 155 14.48 -5.06 19.47
N TRP A 156 15.32 -5.81 18.77
CA TRP A 156 15.48 -5.77 17.32
C TRP A 156 15.09 -7.13 16.74
N PHE A 157 14.45 -7.10 15.59
CA PHE A 157 13.86 -8.29 14.99
C PHE A 157 14.44 -8.51 13.60
N GLU A 158 14.44 -9.78 13.19
CA GLU A 158 14.72 -10.13 11.80
C GLU A 158 13.66 -9.49 10.89
N PRO A 159 14.06 -9.04 9.70
CA PRO A 159 13.10 -8.52 8.74
C PRO A 159 12.14 -9.60 8.23
N PRO A 160 10.89 -9.22 7.87
CA PRO A 160 9.98 -10.09 7.13
C PRO A 160 10.65 -10.59 5.84
N ARG A 161 10.45 -11.87 5.51
CA ARG A 161 10.97 -12.54 4.31
C ARG A 161 9.85 -13.06 3.44
#